data_AF-A0AAV0D264-F1
#
_entry.id   AF-A0AAV0D264-F1
#
_cell.length_a   1.000
_cell.length_b   1.000
_cell.length_c   1.000
_cell.angle_alpha   90.00
_cell.angle_beta   90.00
_cell.angle_gamma   90.00
#
_symmetry.space_group_name_H-M   'P 1'
#
loop_
_entity.id
_entity.type
_entity.pdbx_description
1 polymer ?
#
loop_
_entity_poly.entity_id
_entity_poly.type
_entity_poly.pdbx_seq_one_letter_code
_entity_poly.pdbx_strand_id
1 'polypeptide(L)'
;MEERDRISELPADLIDKIMGKLWIGEAARNAVLSSVWRDAWYNLTEVVFDDSFYHNIYSDFDDNPATWHDTINDYLKKHKGNIKKFVVFFRLKVYICEFDKLFLSVMKKGVQQLVIQIYSDDGRKYRLPTCILKCPTLKTFRACGVKIDPTRPRCMFRNATALSFDGVHFDPSSQLDAVDLRKLRRLTFRGCKNISNFNITAPRLGSLSIVECYIGSDRDTDNDRRSDSDDDDYYSDDDDEDYNSDDDDYRYAANNDDERRYNFDKGKDKSSGGFLPGNLDLRSVHTLHLCCDAIGGVVDDFGRMGPQMPTLDVKYLNLSGVYNPDSDINSKFINLLRSCPKLCKLEISFQPHGLGWPSCSGSVSNLFEGLHKLHHIHNSLQTLKLSLCSVSKSEVQFITGLIGCFPKCKKVFIFCWLRFTSKEKAKIRKEILSSSRALSTAKIYLK
;
A
#
# COMPACT_ATOMS: atom_id res chain seq x y z
N MET A 1 35.80 -40.57 12.48
CA MET A 1 34.33 -40.64 12.31
C MET A 1 33.92 -39.21 12.05
N GLU A 2 33.59 -38.86 10.80
CA GLU A 2 33.18 -37.48 10.47
C GLU A 2 31.95 -37.13 11.30
N GLU A 3 32.01 -35.98 11.97
CA GLU A 3 30.92 -35.45 12.77
C GLU A 3 29.74 -35.21 11.82
N ARG A 4 28.67 -36.01 11.97
CA ARG A 4 27.50 -35.91 11.09
C ARG A 4 26.89 -34.52 11.23
N ASP A 5 26.63 -33.88 10.08
CA ASP A 5 25.92 -32.60 10.05
C ASP A 5 24.50 -32.79 10.61
N ARG A 6 24.34 -32.45 11.89
CA ARG A 6 23.09 -32.57 12.65
C ARG A 6 21.96 -31.75 12.05
N ILE A 7 22.27 -30.71 11.26
CA ILE A 7 21.24 -29.88 10.62
C ILE A 7 20.72 -30.57 9.35
N SER A 8 21.58 -31.27 8.61
CA SER A 8 21.17 -32.13 7.49
C SER A 8 20.31 -33.33 7.91
N GLU A 9 20.25 -33.67 9.21
CA GLU A 9 19.38 -34.73 9.76
C GLU A 9 17.95 -34.24 10.06
N LEU A 10 17.67 -32.94 9.93
CA LEU A 10 16.33 -32.39 10.14
C LEU A 10 15.34 -32.87 9.07
N PRO A 11 14.05 -33.02 9.41
CA PRO A 11 12.98 -33.21 8.43
C PRO A 11 13.01 -32.16 7.31
N ALA A 12 12.71 -32.60 6.09
CA ALA A 12 12.78 -31.74 4.89
C ALA A 12 11.90 -30.48 5.01
N ASP A 13 10.78 -30.53 5.74
CA ASP A 13 9.91 -29.37 5.95
C ASP A 13 10.52 -28.33 6.89
N LEU A 14 11.41 -28.73 7.81
CA LEU A 14 12.17 -27.81 8.65
C LEU A 14 13.32 -27.20 7.87
N ILE A 15 14.02 -27.98 7.04
CA ILE A 15 15.08 -27.47 6.17
C ILE A 15 14.51 -26.45 5.17
N ASP A 16 13.36 -26.74 4.54
CA ASP A 16 12.65 -25.79 3.67
C ASP A 16 12.28 -24.49 4.41
N LYS A 17 11.79 -24.60 5.65
CA LYS A 17 11.49 -23.40 6.47
C LYS A 17 12.75 -22.62 6.81
N ILE A 18 13.86 -23.28 7.16
CA ILE A 18 15.13 -22.61 7.45
C ILE A 18 15.61 -21.89 6.19
N MET A 19 15.71 -22.59 5.06
CA MET A 19 16.16 -22.01 3.80
C MET A 19 15.24 -20.88 3.31
N GLY A 20 13.92 -21.00 3.49
CA GLY A 20 12.96 -19.96 3.16
C GLY A 20 13.02 -18.72 4.07
N LYS A 21 13.82 -18.75 5.14
CA LYS A 21 14.15 -17.57 5.97
C LYS A 21 15.50 -16.95 5.63
N LEU A 22 16.33 -17.65 4.88
CA LEU A 22 17.57 -17.09 4.35
C LEU A 22 17.24 -16.21 3.13
N TRP A 23 18.10 -15.21 2.89
CA TRP A 23 18.13 -14.55 1.59
C TRP A 23 18.52 -15.57 0.52
N ILE A 24 17.96 -15.41 -0.68
CA ILE A 24 18.06 -16.40 -1.75
C ILE A 24 19.52 -16.70 -2.15
N GLY A 25 20.41 -15.70 -2.00
CA GLY A 25 21.86 -15.85 -2.20
C GLY A 25 22.51 -16.81 -1.21
N GLU A 26 22.27 -16.70 0.10
CA GLU A 26 22.88 -17.63 1.06
C GLU A 26 22.14 -18.98 1.13
N ALA A 27 20.86 -19.03 0.76
CA ALA A 27 20.20 -20.30 0.46
C ALA A 27 20.91 -21.05 -0.69
N ALA A 28 21.34 -20.35 -1.74
CA ALA A 28 22.13 -20.94 -2.82
C ALA A 28 23.52 -21.40 -2.34
N ARG A 29 24.20 -20.62 -1.49
CA ARG A 29 25.49 -21.00 -0.90
C ARG A 29 25.36 -22.26 -0.04
N ASN A 30 24.30 -22.34 0.76
CA ASN A 30 24.03 -23.51 1.60
C ASN A 30 23.75 -24.77 0.77
N ALA A 31 23.25 -24.65 -0.46
CA ALA A 31 23.03 -25.77 -1.37
C ALA A 31 24.32 -26.54 -1.73
N VAL A 32 25.50 -25.96 -1.48
CA VAL A 32 26.80 -26.60 -1.72
C VAL A 32 27.23 -27.47 -0.53
N LEU A 33 26.68 -27.24 0.67
CA LEU A 33 27.12 -27.90 1.91
C LEU A 33 26.83 -29.40 1.93
N SER A 34 25.69 -29.85 1.39
CA SER A 34 25.36 -31.27 1.28
C SER A 34 24.33 -31.53 0.18
N SER A 35 24.13 -32.80 -0.18
CA SER A 35 23.06 -33.19 -1.12
C SER A 35 21.67 -32.87 -0.56
N VAL A 36 21.48 -32.93 0.77
CA VAL A 36 20.20 -32.61 1.43
C VAL A 36 19.87 -31.14 1.23
N TRP A 37 20.82 -30.23 1.48
CA TRP A 37 20.64 -28.80 1.24
C TRP A 37 20.46 -28.48 -0.25
N ARG A 38 21.16 -29.20 -1.13
CA ARG A 38 20.99 -29.07 -2.59
C ARG A 38 19.59 -29.49 -3.04
N ASP A 39 19.08 -30.58 -2.52
CA ASP A 39 17.73 -31.05 -2.85
C ASP A 39 16.66 -30.11 -2.29
N ALA A 40 16.88 -29.58 -1.09
CA ALA A 40 16.02 -28.55 -0.51
C ALA A 40 16.01 -27.27 -1.37
N TRP A 41 17.18 -26.79 -1.82
CA TRP A 41 17.32 -25.64 -2.73
C TRP A 41 16.46 -25.75 -3.99
N TYR A 42 16.48 -26.90 -4.65
CA TYR A 42 15.68 -27.15 -5.86
C TYR A 42 14.21 -27.44 -5.59
N ASN A 43 13.78 -27.57 -4.33
CA ASN A 43 12.40 -27.80 -3.93
C ASN A 43 11.81 -26.69 -3.05
N LEU A 44 12.50 -25.55 -2.94
CA LEU A 44 12.09 -24.44 -2.06
C LEU A 44 10.64 -24.01 -2.33
N THR A 45 9.87 -23.92 -1.26
CA THR A 45 8.46 -23.52 -1.33
C THR A 45 8.27 -22.01 -1.29
N GLU A 46 9.23 -21.27 -0.71
CA GLU A 46 9.27 -19.81 -0.69
C GLU A 46 10.51 -19.32 -1.43
N VAL A 47 10.30 -18.63 -2.55
CA VAL A 47 11.36 -18.12 -3.43
C VAL A 47 11.25 -16.59 -3.49
N VAL A 48 12.32 -15.90 -3.11
CA VAL A 48 12.33 -14.44 -2.93
C VAL A 48 13.50 -13.81 -3.68
N PHE A 49 13.20 -13.20 -4.83
CA PHE A 49 14.11 -12.41 -5.66
C PHE A 49 13.73 -10.92 -5.54
N ASP A 50 13.86 -10.34 -4.35
CA ASP A 50 13.43 -8.96 -4.08
C ASP A 50 14.48 -7.91 -4.50
N ASP A 51 14.13 -6.64 -4.29
CA ASP A 51 14.97 -5.48 -4.60
C ASP A 51 16.33 -5.52 -3.88
N SER A 52 16.36 -5.96 -2.62
CA SER A 52 17.60 -6.13 -1.88
C SER A 52 18.51 -7.17 -2.53
N PHE A 53 17.95 -8.29 -3.00
CA PHE A 53 18.73 -9.28 -3.73
C PHE A 53 19.18 -8.77 -5.12
N TYR A 54 18.33 -8.02 -5.82
CA TYR A 54 18.70 -7.36 -7.08
C TYR A 54 19.93 -6.47 -6.86
N HIS A 55 19.90 -5.57 -5.88
CA HIS A 55 21.02 -4.66 -5.62
C HIS A 55 22.32 -5.38 -5.20
N ASN A 56 22.24 -6.49 -4.47
CA ASN A 56 23.43 -7.28 -4.11
C ASN A 56 24.09 -8.01 -5.29
N ILE A 57 23.32 -8.37 -6.33
CA ILE A 57 23.92 -8.92 -7.56
C ILE A 57 24.44 -7.78 -8.44
N TYR A 58 23.72 -6.67 -8.52
CA TYR A 58 24.06 -5.57 -9.43
C TYR A 58 25.11 -4.60 -8.90
N SER A 59 25.40 -4.58 -7.60
CA SER A 59 26.57 -3.88 -7.06
C SER A 59 27.89 -4.46 -7.58
N ASP A 60 27.88 -5.74 -7.99
CA ASP A 60 29.07 -6.51 -8.31
C ASP A 60 29.30 -6.68 -9.83
N PHE A 61 28.30 -6.37 -10.67
CA PHE A 61 28.35 -6.60 -12.11
C PHE A 61 27.74 -5.42 -12.87
N ASP A 62 28.54 -4.80 -13.76
CA ASP A 62 28.18 -3.74 -14.71
C ASP A 62 26.74 -3.86 -15.23
N ASP A 63 25.81 -3.25 -14.50
CA ASP A 63 24.48 -2.76 -14.86
C ASP A 63 23.65 -3.53 -15.93
N ASN A 64 23.84 -4.84 -16.09
CA ASN A 64 23.27 -5.65 -17.17
C ASN A 64 21.97 -6.37 -16.76
N PRO A 65 20.78 -5.83 -17.03
CA PRO A 65 19.49 -6.42 -16.63
C PRO A 65 19.23 -7.85 -17.17
N ALA A 66 19.95 -8.30 -18.20
CA ALA A 66 19.79 -9.65 -18.75
C ALA A 66 20.26 -10.74 -17.77
N THR A 67 21.35 -10.50 -17.01
CA THR A 67 21.92 -11.50 -16.10
C THR A 67 20.97 -11.90 -14.98
N TRP A 68 20.15 -10.97 -14.48
CA TRP A 68 19.11 -11.24 -13.47
C TRP A 68 18.00 -12.12 -14.00
N HIS A 69 17.49 -11.79 -15.18
CA HIS A 69 16.43 -12.55 -15.82
C HIS A 69 16.88 -13.98 -16.12
N ASP A 70 18.09 -14.13 -16.67
CA ASP A 70 18.70 -15.44 -16.94
C ASP A 70 18.90 -16.25 -15.66
N THR A 71 19.39 -15.61 -14.59
CA THR A 71 19.57 -16.26 -13.28
C THR A 71 18.26 -16.82 -12.73
N ILE A 72 17.17 -16.03 -12.78
CA ILE A 72 15.85 -16.48 -12.32
C ILE A 72 15.35 -17.62 -13.20
N ASN A 73 15.48 -17.52 -14.52
CA ASN A 73 15.02 -18.57 -15.42
C ASN A 73 15.79 -19.87 -15.22
N ASP A 74 17.10 -19.81 -15.06
CA ASP A 74 17.93 -20.99 -14.83
C ASP A 74 17.62 -21.65 -13.49
N TYR A 75 17.32 -20.86 -12.46
CA TYR A 75 16.77 -21.38 -11.22
C TYR A 75 15.42 -22.09 -11.45
N LEU A 76 14.47 -21.43 -12.11
CA LEU A 76 13.12 -21.99 -12.36
C LEU A 76 13.14 -23.26 -13.21
N LYS A 77 14.07 -23.38 -14.17
CA LYS A 77 14.29 -24.60 -14.98
C LYS A 77 14.75 -25.78 -14.11
N LYS A 78 15.64 -25.53 -13.15
CA LYS A 78 16.22 -26.56 -12.26
C LYS A 78 15.31 -26.90 -11.08
N HIS A 79 14.41 -25.99 -10.70
CA HIS A 79 13.45 -26.20 -9.61
C HIS A 79 12.49 -27.36 -9.91
N LYS A 80 12.31 -28.28 -8.97
CA LYS A 80 11.53 -29.53 -9.14
C LYS A 80 10.18 -29.50 -8.43
N GLY A 81 10.03 -28.66 -7.40
CA GLY A 81 8.86 -28.63 -6.54
C GLY A 81 7.76 -27.66 -6.98
N ASN A 82 6.72 -27.58 -6.15
CA ASN A 82 5.74 -26.50 -6.24
C ASN A 82 6.27 -25.28 -5.48
N ILE A 83 6.13 -24.09 -6.07
CA ILE A 83 6.45 -22.83 -5.40
C ILE A 83 5.18 -22.33 -4.75
N LYS A 84 5.15 -22.21 -3.42
CA LYS A 84 3.99 -21.69 -2.70
C LYS A 84 3.97 -20.16 -2.73
N LYS A 85 5.13 -19.53 -2.51
CA LYS A 85 5.32 -18.07 -2.50
C LYS A 85 6.45 -17.70 -3.46
N PHE A 86 6.16 -16.75 -4.33
CA PHE A 86 7.14 -16.18 -5.26
C PHE A 86 7.13 -14.66 -5.14
N VAL A 87 8.30 -14.07 -4.86
CA VAL A 87 8.52 -12.62 -4.83
C VAL A 87 9.56 -12.30 -5.87
N VAL A 88 9.30 -11.29 -6.70
CA VAL A 88 10.25 -10.85 -7.71
C VAL A 88 10.25 -9.33 -7.88
N PHE A 89 11.45 -8.78 -8.00
CA PHE A 89 11.73 -7.40 -8.36
C PHE A 89 12.31 -7.32 -9.78
N PHE A 90 11.90 -6.32 -10.54
CA PHE A 90 12.47 -5.99 -11.84
C PHE A 90 12.62 -4.48 -12.01
N ARG A 91 13.72 -4.07 -12.64
CA ARG A 91 13.88 -2.72 -13.20
C ARG A 91 13.57 -2.77 -14.70
N LEU A 92 12.54 -2.03 -15.13
CA LEU A 92 12.19 -1.86 -16.54
C LEU A 92 13.23 -0.97 -17.21
N LYS A 93 14.26 -1.58 -17.82
CA LYS A 93 15.19 -0.89 -18.72
C LYS A 93 14.79 -1.08 -20.20
N VAL A 94 14.59 -2.32 -20.71
CA VAL A 94 14.26 -2.55 -22.15
C VAL A 94 13.45 -3.84 -22.48
N TYR A 95 13.58 -4.96 -21.74
CA TYR A 95 13.14 -6.30 -22.20
C TYR A 95 11.77 -6.80 -21.67
N ILE A 96 10.66 -6.24 -22.15
CA ILE A 96 9.31 -6.57 -21.65
C ILE A 96 8.85 -8.01 -21.99
N CYS A 97 9.16 -8.53 -23.18
CA CYS A 97 8.62 -9.81 -23.67
C CYS A 97 9.16 -11.05 -22.93
N GLU A 98 10.30 -10.92 -22.28
CA GLU A 98 10.93 -12.03 -21.56
C GLU A 98 10.29 -12.26 -20.18
N PHE A 99 9.65 -11.23 -19.61
CA PHE A 99 8.91 -11.35 -18.35
C PHE A 99 7.64 -12.21 -18.51
N ASP A 100 6.95 -12.13 -19.64
CA ASP A 100 5.75 -12.94 -19.90
C ASP A 100 6.08 -14.44 -19.84
N LYS A 101 7.19 -14.85 -20.48
CA LYS A 101 7.69 -16.25 -20.47
C LYS A 101 8.08 -16.71 -19.07
N LEU A 102 8.74 -15.83 -18.31
CA LEU A 102 9.11 -16.08 -16.92
C LEU A 102 7.86 -16.29 -16.07
N PHE A 103 6.88 -15.38 -16.13
CA PHE A 103 5.64 -15.51 -15.34
C PHE A 103 4.83 -16.74 -15.74
N LEU A 104 4.77 -17.10 -17.02
CA LEU A 104 4.16 -18.36 -17.46
C LEU A 104 4.83 -19.57 -16.79
N SER A 105 6.16 -19.57 -16.69
CA SER A 105 6.92 -20.64 -16.03
C SER A 105 6.65 -20.68 -14.52
N VAL A 106 6.59 -19.52 -13.87
CA VAL A 106 6.24 -19.38 -12.44
C VAL A 106 4.82 -19.90 -12.18
N MET A 107 3.84 -19.54 -13.03
CA MET A 107 2.45 -19.95 -12.83
C MET A 107 2.28 -21.47 -12.93
N LYS A 108 3.08 -22.15 -13.76
CA LYS A 108 3.10 -23.63 -13.86
C LYS A 108 3.59 -24.32 -12.58
N LYS A 109 4.30 -23.62 -11.69
CA LYS A 109 4.79 -24.14 -10.40
C LYS A 109 3.74 -24.10 -9.27
N GLY A 110 2.48 -23.78 -9.58
CA GLY A 110 1.38 -23.86 -8.61
C GLY A 110 1.37 -22.74 -7.56
N VAL A 111 1.88 -21.55 -7.92
CA VAL A 111 2.02 -20.40 -7.03
C VAL A 111 0.70 -19.99 -6.37
N GLN A 112 0.75 -19.83 -5.05
CA GLN A 112 -0.39 -19.41 -4.23
C GLN A 112 -0.25 -17.97 -3.77
N GLN A 113 0.98 -17.49 -3.55
CA GLN A 113 1.27 -16.12 -3.16
C GLN A 113 2.27 -15.52 -4.15
N LEU A 114 1.86 -14.48 -4.84
CA LEU A 114 2.71 -13.81 -5.83
C LEU A 114 2.88 -12.34 -5.45
N VAL A 115 4.12 -11.88 -5.38
CA VAL A 115 4.48 -10.48 -5.19
C VAL A 115 5.36 -10.05 -6.36
N ILE A 116 4.92 -9.03 -7.08
CA ILE A 116 5.65 -8.45 -8.21
C ILE A 116 5.94 -6.99 -7.88
N GLN A 117 7.22 -6.62 -7.94
CA GLN A 117 7.67 -5.25 -7.79
C GLN A 117 8.38 -4.84 -9.07
N ILE A 118 7.85 -3.84 -9.76
CA ILE A 118 8.44 -3.35 -10.99
C ILE A 118 8.70 -1.86 -10.82
N TYR A 119 9.95 -1.47 -11.06
CA TYR A 119 10.40 -0.10 -11.03
C TYR A 119 10.79 0.34 -12.44
N SER A 120 10.46 1.58 -12.84
CA SER A 120 10.78 2.16 -14.14
C SER A 120 11.28 3.58 -13.93
N ASP A 121 12.43 3.91 -14.51
CA ASP A 121 13.00 5.26 -14.41
C ASP A 121 12.23 6.29 -15.26
N ASP A 122 11.66 5.84 -16.37
CA ASP A 122 10.87 6.64 -17.32
C ASP A 122 9.36 6.68 -17.00
N GLY A 123 8.95 6.12 -15.86
CA GLY A 123 7.55 6.06 -15.45
C GLY A 123 6.68 5.04 -16.21
N ARG A 124 7.24 4.26 -17.14
CA ARG A 124 6.51 3.20 -17.84
C ARG A 124 5.98 2.14 -16.86
N LYS A 125 4.89 1.51 -17.25
CA LYS A 125 4.22 0.47 -16.44
C LYS A 125 4.14 -0.83 -17.23
N TYR A 126 4.55 -1.92 -16.61
CA TYR A 126 4.48 -3.24 -17.21
C TYR A 126 3.02 -3.72 -17.28
N ARG A 127 2.54 -4.08 -18.47
CA ARG A 127 1.21 -4.67 -18.64
C ARG A 127 1.21 -6.09 -18.09
N LEU A 128 0.40 -6.33 -17.07
CA LEU A 128 0.39 -7.62 -16.38
C LEU A 128 -0.14 -8.74 -17.31
N PRO A 129 0.55 -9.88 -17.45
CA PRO A 129 0.15 -10.94 -18.36
C PRO A 129 -1.09 -11.68 -17.86
N THR A 130 -1.94 -12.08 -18.79
CA THR A 130 -3.25 -12.70 -18.48
C THR A 130 -3.15 -14.04 -17.75
N CYS A 131 -2.00 -14.74 -17.83
CA CYS A 131 -1.76 -16.00 -17.13
C CYS A 131 -1.79 -15.82 -15.60
N ILE A 132 -1.31 -14.68 -15.09
CA ILE A 132 -1.36 -14.35 -13.66
C ILE A 132 -2.80 -14.12 -13.23
N LEU A 133 -3.54 -13.33 -14.02
CA LEU A 133 -4.93 -13.00 -13.75
C LEU A 133 -5.82 -14.26 -13.70
N LYS A 134 -5.57 -15.24 -14.54
CA LYS A 134 -6.35 -16.50 -14.64
C LYS A 134 -5.81 -17.64 -13.78
N CYS A 135 -4.75 -17.42 -13.01
CA CYS A 135 -4.09 -18.49 -12.26
C CYS A 135 -5.03 -19.10 -11.20
N PRO A 136 -5.36 -20.41 -11.29
CA PRO A 136 -6.35 -21.02 -10.40
C PRO A 136 -5.78 -21.28 -8.99
N THR A 137 -4.46 -21.36 -8.83
CA THR A 137 -3.82 -21.62 -7.53
C THR A 137 -3.63 -20.35 -6.71
N LEU A 138 -3.71 -19.18 -7.35
CA LEU A 138 -3.37 -17.90 -6.73
C LEU A 138 -4.41 -17.49 -5.67
N LYS A 139 -3.93 -17.34 -4.43
CA LYS A 139 -4.71 -16.93 -3.25
C LYS A 139 -4.40 -15.51 -2.81
N THR A 140 -3.17 -15.05 -2.99
CA THR A 140 -2.78 -13.67 -2.66
C THR A 140 -1.92 -13.09 -3.77
N PHE A 141 -2.23 -11.86 -4.16
CA PHE A 141 -1.47 -11.15 -5.18
C PHE A 141 -1.14 -9.73 -4.71
N ARG A 142 0.14 -9.36 -4.78
CA ARG A 142 0.60 -7.98 -4.61
C ARG A 142 1.34 -7.55 -5.88
N ALA A 143 0.99 -6.40 -6.42
CA ALA A 143 1.68 -5.83 -7.57
C ALA A 143 2.04 -4.38 -7.33
N CYS A 144 3.28 -4.01 -7.65
CA CYS A 144 3.77 -2.64 -7.67
C CYS A 144 4.25 -2.27 -9.08
N GLY A 145 3.90 -1.08 -9.56
CA GLY A 145 4.41 -0.55 -10.83
C GLY A 145 3.88 -1.23 -12.09
N VAL A 146 2.71 -1.88 -12.00
CA VAL A 146 2.07 -2.56 -13.13
C VAL A 146 0.89 -1.77 -13.70
N LYS A 147 0.55 -2.10 -14.94
CA LYS A 147 -0.66 -1.68 -15.63
C LYS A 147 -1.58 -2.89 -15.77
N ILE A 148 -2.83 -2.75 -15.33
CA ILE A 148 -3.84 -3.82 -15.43
C ILE A 148 -4.85 -3.42 -16.47
N ASP A 149 -4.96 -4.24 -17.51
CA ASP A 149 -6.01 -4.15 -18.50
C ASP A 149 -7.20 -5.03 -18.06
N PRO A 150 -8.31 -4.43 -17.57
CA PRO A 150 -9.48 -5.17 -17.14
C PRO A 150 -10.30 -5.71 -18.31
N THR A 151 -10.04 -5.30 -19.57
CA THR A 151 -10.88 -5.64 -20.73
C THR A 151 -10.91 -7.13 -21.07
N ARG A 152 -9.99 -7.96 -20.53
CA ARG A 152 -9.79 -9.35 -20.99
C ARG A 152 -9.51 -10.44 -19.94
N PRO A 153 -10.21 -10.51 -18.77
CA PRO A 153 -10.62 -11.86 -18.35
C PRO A 153 -11.95 -11.91 -17.55
N ARG A 154 -13.00 -12.56 -18.09
CA ARG A 154 -14.25 -12.95 -17.39
C ARG A 154 -14.06 -13.87 -16.15
N CYS A 155 -12.83 -14.11 -15.71
CA CYS A 155 -12.48 -15.05 -14.64
C CYS A 155 -11.24 -14.63 -13.83
N MET A 156 -10.87 -13.34 -13.83
CA MET A 156 -9.66 -12.93 -13.11
C MET A 156 -9.78 -13.16 -11.60
N PHE A 157 -8.67 -13.59 -10.99
CA PHE A 157 -8.51 -13.73 -9.54
C PHE A 157 -9.59 -14.57 -8.83
N ARG A 158 -10.23 -15.54 -9.52
CA ARG A 158 -11.37 -16.32 -9.01
C ARG A 158 -11.12 -16.97 -7.64
N ASN A 159 -9.87 -17.33 -7.35
CA ASN A 159 -9.46 -17.97 -6.10
C ASN A 159 -8.74 -17.05 -5.11
N ALA A 160 -8.55 -15.77 -5.47
CA ALA A 160 -7.87 -14.81 -4.62
C ALA A 160 -8.70 -14.47 -3.38
N THR A 161 -8.01 -14.45 -2.25
CA THR A 161 -8.54 -14.05 -0.93
C THR A 161 -8.00 -12.68 -0.51
N ALA A 162 -6.86 -12.26 -1.07
CA ALA A 162 -6.29 -10.94 -0.86
C ALA A 162 -5.64 -10.39 -2.14
N LEU A 163 -5.97 -9.15 -2.48
CA LEU A 163 -5.36 -8.40 -3.57
C LEU A 163 -4.79 -7.09 -3.03
N SER A 164 -3.58 -6.73 -3.45
CA SER A 164 -2.91 -5.49 -3.08
C SER A 164 -2.26 -4.85 -4.30
N PHE A 165 -2.63 -3.61 -4.60
CA PHE A 165 -2.12 -2.86 -5.74
C PHE A 165 -1.43 -1.60 -5.22
N ASP A 166 -0.22 -1.35 -5.73
CA ASP A 166 0.67 -0.27 -5.31
C ASP A 166 1.17 0.49 -6.54
N GLY A 167 0.82 1.76 -6.71
CA GLY A 167 1.22 2.55 -7.88
C GLY A 167 0.70 1.97 -9.22
N VAL A 168 -0.46 1.32 -9.21
CA VAL A 168 -1.06 0.63 -10.36
C VAL A 168 -2.00 1.55 -11.13
N HIS A 169 -1.93 1.48 -12.47
CA HIS A 169 -2.87 2.13 -13.37
C HIS A 169 -3.89 1.11 -13.90
N PHE A 170 -5.17 1.40 -13.73
CA PHE A 170 -6.28 0.60 -14.25
C PHE A 170 -6.81 1.24 -15.53
N ASP A 171 -6.61 0.57 -16.66
CA ASP A 171 -7.12 1.02 -17.95
C ASP A 171 -8.65 1.05 -17.96
N PRO A 172 -9.28 1.96 -18.73
CA PRO A 172 -10.71 1.93 -18.97
C PRO A 172 -11.18 0.54 -19.42
N SER A 173 -12.20 0.02 -18.74
CA SER A 173 -12.81 -1.25 -19.12
C SER A 173 -13.87 -1.05 -20.19
N SER A 174 -13.75 -1.76 -21.32
CA SER A 174 -14.84 -1.98 -22.27
C SER A 174 -15.82 -3.07 -21.80
N GLN A 175 -15.55 -3.74 -20.67
CA GLN A 175 -16.45 -4.76 -20.12
C GLN A 175 -17.62 -4.12 -19.39
N LEU A 176 -18.82 -4.47 -19.84
CA LEU A 176 -20.08 -4.11 -19.21
C LEU A 176 -20.31 -4.89 -17.90
N ASP A 177 -19.87 -6.15 -17.84
CA ASP A 177 -20.11 -7.05 -16.70
C ASP A 177 -19.00 -6.97 -15.65
N ALA A 178 -19.38 -6.95 -14.37
CA ALA A 178 -18.45 -6.99 -13.26
C ALA A 178 -17.80 -8.37 -13.06
N VAL A 179 -16.52 -8.39 -12.70
CA VAL A 179 -15.84 -9.63 -12.31
C VAL A 179 -16.22 -10.02 -10.88
N ASP A 180 -16.70 -11.24 -10.72
CA ASP A 180 -17.15 -11.75 -9.43
C ASP A 180 -16.04 -12.42 -8.61
N LEU A 181 -15.60 -11.73 -7.56
CA LEU A 181 -14.52 -12.13 -6.65
C LEU A 181 -15.08 -12.66 -5.32
N ARG A 182 -15.93 -13.70 -5.36
CA ARG A 182 -16.63 -14.27 -4.18
C ARG A 182 -15.73 -14.72 -3.02
N LYS A 183 -14.45 -15.03 -3.27
CA LYS A 183 -13.50 -15.48 -2.23
C LYS A 183 -12.69 -14.34 -1.64
N LEU A 184 -12.75 -13.14 -2.22
CA LEU A 184 -11.95 -12.00 -1.80
C LEU A 184 -12.36 -11.52 -0.41
N ARG A 185 -11.38 -11.42 0.49
CA ARG A 185 -11.55 -10.97 1.88
C ARG A 185 -10.83 -9.66 2.17
N ARG A 186 -9.74 -9.38 1.45
CA ARG A 186 -8.93 -8.17 1.62
C ARG A 186 -8.61 -7.55 0.26
N LEU A 187 -8.82 -6.24 0.15
CA LEU A 187 -8.48 -5.47 -1.03
C LEU A 187 -7.76 -4.19 -0.60
N THR A 188 -6.60 -3.94 -1.19
CA THR A 188 -5.77 -2.77 -0.89
C THR A 188 -5.39 -2.07 -2.19
N PHE A 189 -5.61 -0.76 -2.22
CA PHE A 189 -5.08 0.16 -3.23
C PHE A 189 -4.22 1.21 -2.53
N ARG A 190 -3.00 1.40 -3.03
CA ARG A 190 -2.06 2.44 -2.62
C ARG A 190 -1.54 3.13 -3.87
N GLY A 191 -1.59 4.47 -3.92
CA GLY A 191 -1.02 5.21 -5.06
C GLY A 191 -1.64 4.88 -6.43
N CYS A 192 -2.85 4.29 -6.48
CA CYS A 192 -3.40 3.76 -7.73
C CYS A 192 -4.17 4.83 -8.52
N LYS A 193 -4.07 4.77 -9.85
CA LYS A 193 -4.79 5.64 -10.81
C LYS A 193 -6.01 4.92 -11.37
N ASN A 194 -7.17 5.59 -11.35
CA ASN A 194 -8.44 5.14 -11.96
C ASN A 194 -8.98 3.80 -11.43
N ILE A 195 -8.95 3.58 -10.10
CA ILE A 195 -9.43 2.32 -9.49
C ILE A 195 -10.90 1.98 -9.81
N SER A 196 -11.70 2.97 -10.21
CA SER A 196 -13.09 2.77 -10.64
C SER A 196 -13.24 1.93 -11.91
N ASN A 197 -12.20 1.90 -12.74
CA ASN A 197 -12.13 1.03 -13.92
C ASN A 197 -12.02 -0.46 -13.56
N PHE A 198 -11.68 -0.78 -12.30
CA PHE A 198 -11.63 -2.16 -11.83
C PHE A 198 -13.03 -2.68 -11.49
N ASN A 199 -13.83 -2.94 -12.51
CA ASN A 199 -15.23 -3.34 -12.35
C ASN A 199 -15.41 -4.74 -11.71
N ILE A 200 -15.56 -4.79 -10.38
CA ILE A 200 -15.63 -6.04 -9.60
C ILE A 200 -16.83 -6.09 -8.64
N THR A 201 -17.30 -7.29 -8.33
CA THR A 201 -18.15 -7.57 -7.15
C THR A 201 -17.36 -8.41 -6.14
N ALA A 202 -17.42 -8.06 -4.85
CA ALA A 202 -16.71 -8.79 -3.79
C ALA A 202 -17.61 -8.98 -2.56
N PRO A 203 -18.63 -9.85 -2.62
CA PRO A 203 -19.69 -9.95 -1.59
C PRO A 203 -19.21 -10.44 -0.21
N ARG A 204 -17.96 -10.89 -0.11
CA ARG A 204 -17.34 -11.42 1.12
C ARG A 204 -16.17 -10.57 1.59
N LEU A 205 -15.99 -9.38 1.01
CA LEU A 205 -14.90 -8.46 1.33
C LEU A 205 -15.06 -7.96 2.76
N GLY A 206 -14.10 -8.32 3.61
CA GLY A 206 -14.09 -7.92 5.01
C GLY A 206 -13.22 -6.69 5.29
N SER A 207 -12.15 -6.52 4.50
CA SER A 207 -11.20 -5.42 4.67
C SER A 207 -10.97 -4.69 3.34
N LEU A 208 -11.15 -3.37 3.36
CA LEU A 208 -10.82 -2.48 2.24
C LEU A 208 -9.84 -1.40 2.71
N SER A 209 -8.80 -1.16 1.91
CA SER A 209 -7.83 -0.09 2.13
C SER A 209 -7.67 0.72 0.84
N ILE A 210 -7.85 2.03 0.91
CA ILE A 210 -7.65 2.97 -0.21
C ILE A 210 -6.78 4.12 0.28
N VAL A 211 -5.54 4.20 -0.20
CA VAL A 211 -4.55 5.18 0.24
C VAL A 211 -3.96 5.88 -0.98
N GLU A 212 -3.94 7.21 -0.99
CA GLU A 212 -3.28 8.01 -2.05
C GLU A 212 -3.72 7.64 -3.49
N CYS A 213 -4.97 7.23 -3.66
CA CYS A 213 -5.52 6.88 -4.98
C CYS A 213 -6.22 8.08 -5.60
N TYR A 214 -6.17 8.19 -6.93
CA TYR A 214 -6.68 9.35 -7.65
C TYR A 214 -7.29 8.95 -8.99
N ILE A 215 -8.14 9.84 -9.49
CA ILE A 215 -8.66 9.79 -10.85
C ILE A 215 -7.73 10.67 -11.68
N GLY A 216 -7.27 10.20 -12.83
CA GLY A 216 -6.54 11.07 -13.75
C GLY A 216 -6.84 10.74 -15.20
N SER A 217 -6.72 11.76 -16.06
CA SER A 217 -6.95 11.62 -17.49
C SER A 217 -5.78 10.88 -18.16
N ASP A 218 -6.03 10.21 -19.29
CA ASP A 218 -5.02 9.48 -20.07
C ASP A 218 -4.05 10.41 -20.81
N ARG A 219 -4.20 11.75 -20.68
CA ARG A 219 -3.40 12.73 -21.42
C ARG A 219 -1.92 12.76 -21.01
N ASP A 220 -1.58 12.19 -19.85
CA ASP A 220 -0.20 12.22 -19.34
C ASP A 220 0.71 11.13 -19.94
N THR A 221 0.20 10.20 -20.75
CA THR A 221 1.00 9.07 -21.27
C THR A 221 1.15 9.03 -22.80
N ASP A 222 0.52 9.95 -23.53
CA ASP A 222 0.42 9.89 -25.00
C ASP A 222 1.24 10.98 -25.73
N ASN A 223 2.19 11.65 -25.06
CA ASN A 223 3.13 12.54 -25.75
C ASN A 223 4.25 11.80 -26.52
N ASP A 224 4.28 10.47 -26.51
CA ASP A 224 5.16 9.66 -27.39
C ASP A 224 4.55 9.48 -28.80
N ARG A 225 4.01 10.55 -29.40
CA ARG A 225 3.81 10.59 -30.85
C ARG A 225 5.00 11.27 -31.50
N ARG A 226 5.92 10.43 -31.98
CA ARG A 226 6.80 10.63 -33.15
C ARG A 226 7.22 12.09 -33.38
N SER A 227 8.37 12.47 -32.85
CA SER A 227 9.26 13.40 -33.53
C SER A 227 10.43 12.59 -34.10
N ASP A 228 10.17 11.89 -35.21
CA ASP A 228 11.19 11.76 -36.24
C ASP A 228 11.33 13.16 -36.83
N SER A 229 12.42 13.84 -36.50
CA SER A 229 12.97 14.91 -37.31
C SER A 229 14.45 14.98 -37.01
N ASP A 230 15.21 14.60 -38.03
CA ASP A 230 16.61 14.86 -38.22
C ASP A 230 16.96 16.35 -38.01
N ASP A 231 18.27 16.58 -37.90
CA ASP A 231 19.02 17.82 -38.15
C ASP A 231 19.58 18.61 -36.94
N ASP A 232 20.92 18.55 -36.90
CA ASP A 232 21.88 19.66 -36.77
C ASP A 232 22.33 20.19 -35.39
N ASP A 233 23.53 19.75 -35.02
CA ASP A 233 24.79 20.53 -34.96
C ASP A 233 24.91 21.82 -34.09
N TYR A 234 26.08 21.87 -33.44
CA TYR A 234 26.83 23.02 -32.90
C TYR A 234 26.36 23.70 -31.60
N TYR A 235 27.15 23.54 -30.51
CA TYR A 235 28.29 24.43 -30.20
C TYR A 235 29.24 23.75 -29.20
N SER A 236 30.52 23.85 -29.51
CA SER A 236 31.66 23.51 -28.67
C SER A 236 32.02 24.63 -27.68
N ASP A 237 32.94 24.27 -26.79
CA ASP A 237 33.96 25.09 -26.12
C ASP A 237 33.76 25.38 -24.62
N ASP A 238 34.63 24.69 -23.87
CA ASP A 238 35.53 25.20 -22.83
C ASP A 238 34.96 25.93 -21.61
N ASP A 239 35.15 25.33 -20.43
CA ASP A 239 36.17 25.85 -19.52
C ASP A 239 36.41 24.86 -18.35
N ASP A 240 37.70 24.71 -18.05
CA ASP A 240 38.30 23.96 -16.94
C ASP A 240 37.76 24.41 -15.56
N GLU A 241 37.64 23.47 -14.62
CA GLU A 241 38.18 23.71 -13.27
C GLU A 241 38.48 22.40 -12.52
N ASP A 242 39.74 22.29 -12.16
CA ASP A 242 40.45 21.20 -11.51
C ASP A 242 40.31 21.34 -9.99
N TYR A 243 39.78 20.31 -9.31
CA TYR A 243 40.03 20.07 -7.87
C TYR A 243 40.08 18.57 -7.60
N ASN A 244 41.30 18.04 -7.58
CA ASN A 244 41.65 16.85 -6.82
C ASN A 244 41.75 17.22 -5.33
N SER A 245 41.03 16.52 -4.46
CA SER A 245 41.58 16.00 -3.20
C SER A 245 40.58 15.06 -2.54
N ASP A 246 41.07 13.85 -2.35
CA ASP A 246 40.65 12.83 -1.39
C ASP A 246 40.03 13.39 -0.10
N ASP A 247 38.87 12.84 0.28
CA ASP A 247 38.55 12.53 1.67
C ASP A 247 37.45 11.45 1.71
N ASP A 248 37.90 10.24 2.05
CA ASP A 248 37.08 9.14 2.53
C ASP A 248 36.39 9.53 3.87
N ASP A 249 35.06 9.67 3.87
CA ASP A 249 34.24 9.47 5.08
C ASP A 249 32.94 8.76 4.71
N TYR A 250 33.00 7.41 4.70
CA TYR A 250 31.84 6.52 4.64
C TYR A 250 30.94 6.74 5.87
N ARG A 251 30.06 7.74 5.80
CA ARG A 251 28.94 7.88 6.73
C ARG A 251 27.71 7.20 6.18
N TYR A 252 27.40 6.06 6.80
CA TYR A 252 26.07 5.45 6.86
C TYR A 252 24.99 6.54 7.05
N ALA A 253 24.31 6.92 5.97
CA ALA A 253 23.06 7.65 6.03
C ALA A 253 21.92 6.64 5.89
N ALA A 254 21.22 6.46 7.00
CA ALA A 254 20.04 5.64 7.14
C ALA A 254 19.00 5.96 6.05
N ASN A 255 18.38 4.89 5.54
CA ASN A 255 17.04 4.83 4.95
C ASN A 255 16.22 6.13 5.07
N ASN A 256 16.46 7.04 4.13
CA ASN A 256 15.53 8.09 3.76
C ASN A 256 14.84 7.63 2.47
N ASP A 257 13.93 6.66 2.63
CA ASP A 257 12.79 6.49 1.72
C ASP A 257 11.79 7.64 1.95
N ASP A 258 12.28 8.87 1.87
CA ASP A 258 11.50 10.08 2.05
C ASP A 258 11.43 10.86 0.71
N GLU A 259 10.19 11.19 0.36
CA GLU A 259 9.87 12.41 -0.39
C GLU A 259 10.14 12.51 -1.90
N ARG A 260 10.02 11.42 -2.67
CA ARG A 260 9.44 11.58 -4.03
C ARG A 260 7.92 11.57 -3.96
N ARG A 261 7.38 12.63 -3.33
CA ARG A 261 6.00 13.07 -3.52
C ARG A 261 5.81 13.24 -5.02
N TYR A 262 5.04 12.34 -5.63
CA TYR A 262 4.38 12.67 -6.89
C TYR A 262 3.65 13.98 -6.66
N ASN A 263 4.05 15.05 -7.35
CA ASN A 263 3.30 16.30 -7.35
C ASN A 263 1.93 15.97 -7.93
N PHE A 264 0.96 15.77 -7.04
CA PHE A 264 -0.42 15.54 -7.39
C PHE A 264 -0.95 16.86 -7.92
N ASP A 265 -1.03 16.97 -9.25
CA ASP A 265 -1.89 17.97 -9.85
C ASP A 265 -3.32 17.71 -9.37
N LYS A 266 -3.87 18.66 -8.61
CA LYS A 266 -5.28 18.66 -8.20
C LYS A 266 -6.12 19.08 -9.41
N GLY A 267 -6.04 18.30 -10.49
CA GLY A 267 -6.92 18.43 -11.63
C GLY A 267 -8.35 18.13 -11.19
N LYS A 268 -9.18 19.16 -11.11
CA LYS A 268 -10.64 19.05 -10.97
C LYS A 268 -11.24 18.55 -12.29
N ASP A 269 -10.84 17.37 -12.75
CA ASP A 269 -11.55 16.70 -13.83
C ASP A 269 -12.77 16.01 -13.23
N LYS A 270 -13.94 16.65 -13.43
CA LYS A 270 -15.25 16.03 -13.22
C LYS A 270 -15.45 14.92 -14.25
N SER A 271 -14.73 13.81 -14.09
CA SER A 271 -15.11 12.57 -14.76
C SER A 271 -16.46 12.13 -14.19
N SER A 272 -17.39 11.78 -15.06
CA SER A 272 -18.71 11.26 -14.70
C SER A 272 -18.65 9.87 -14.03
N GLY A 273 -17.45 9.26 -13.91
CA GLY A 273 -17.19 7.99 -13.25
C GLY A 273 -17.11 8.09 -11.72
N GLY A 274 -17.39 6.97 -11.02
CA GLY A 274 -17.23 6.86 -9.57
C GLY A 274 -15.76 6.87 -9.15
N PHE A 275 -15.50 6.99 -7.85
CA PHE A 275 -14.14 6.87 -7.28
C PHE A 275 -13.79 5.41 -6.95
N LEU A 276 -14.74 4.67 -6.40
CA LEU A 276 -14.65 3.26 -6.04
C LEU A 276 -14.70 2.36 -7.28
N PRO A 277 -14.15 1.13 -7.18
CA PRO A 277 -14.35 0.09 -8.19
C PRO A 277 -15.84 -0.08 -8.54
N GLY A 278 -16.18 -0.05 -9.84
CA GLY A 278 -17.53 0.31 -10.32
C GLY A 278 -18.74 -0.46 -9.77
N ASN A 279 -18.58 -1.71 -9.31
CA ASN A 279 -19.66 -2.54 -8.75
C ASN A 279 -19.36 -3.03 -7.31
N LEU A 280 -18.44 -2.36 -6.62
CA LEU A 280 -18.01 -2.79 -5.30
C LEU A 280 -19.01 -2.35 -4.21
N ASP A 281 -19.70 -3.32 -3.61
CA ASP A 281 -20.51 -3.11 -2.41
C ASP A 281 -19.64 -3.13 -1.14
N LEU A 282 -19.78 -2.09 -0.30
CA LEU A 282 -19.06 -1.97 0.96
C LEU A 282 -19.82 -2.55 2.16
N ARG A 283 -21.06 -3.02 2.01
CA ARG A 283 -21.89 -3.51 3.14
C ARG A 283 -21.27 -4.68 3.89
N SER A 284 -20.45 -5.52 3.23
CA SER A 284 -19.74 -6.64 3.90
C SER A 284 -18.46 -6.21 4.63
N VAL A 285 -17.99 -4.98 4.42
CA VAL A 285 -16.71 -4.50 4.94
C VAL A 285 -16.82 -4.17 6.43
N HIS A 286 -16.00 -4.84 7.24
CA HIS A 286 -15.89 -4.59 8.68
C HIS A 286 -14.65 -3.79 9.07
N THR A 287 -13.64 -3.74 8.19
CA THR A 287 -12.41 -2.96 8.36
C THR A 287 -12.22 -2.05 7.15
N LEU A 288 -12.25 -0.74 7.37
CA LEU A 288 -12.09 0.26 6.32
C LEU A 288 -10.89 1.15 6.66
N HIS A 289 -9.93 1.24 5.76
CA HIS A 289 -8.80 2.16 5.85
C HIS A 289 -8.83 3.12 4.67
N LEU A 290 -8.91 4.42 4.93
CA LEU A 290 -8.92 5.46 3.92
C LEU A 290 -7.83 6.49 4.21
N CYS A 291 -7.21 7.03 3.16
CA CYS A 291 -6.54 8.32 3.27
C CYS A 291 -7.57 9.45 3.32
N CYS A 292 -7.27 10.58 3.97
CA CYS A 292 -8.16 11.74 4.05
C CYS A 292 -8.66 12.20 2.67
N ASP A 293 -7.79 12.19 1.66
CA ASP A 293 -8.13 12.59 0.28
C ASP A 293 -9.11 11.63 -0.41
N ALA A 294 -9.20 10.38 0.05
CA ALA A 294 -10.13 9.39 -0.49
C ALA A 294 -11.56 9.50 0.11
N ILE A 295 -11.73 10.20 1.24
CA ILE A 295 -13.03 10.29 1.94
C ILE A 295 -14.07 10.94 1.03
N GLY A 296 -13.70 12.03 0.34
CA GLY A 296 -14.60 12.75 -0.57
C GLY A 296 -15.15 11.83 -1.66
N GLY A 297 -14.26 11.18 -2.42
CA GLY A 297 -14.65 10.28 -3.51
C GLY A 297 -15.52 9.10 -3.04
N VAL A 298 -15.18 8.48 -1.91
CA VAL A 298 -15.97 7.37 -1.34
C VAL A 298 -17.38 7.83 -0.95
N VAL A 299 -17.50 8.99 -0.29
CA VAL A 299 -18.78 9.52 0.16
C VAL A 299 -19.62 10.04 -1.02
N ASP A 300 -18.99 10.58 -2.05
CA ASP A 300 -19.67 10.98 -3.29
C ASP A 300 -20.29 9.78 -4.00
N ASP A 301 -19.60 8.64 -4.02
CA ASP A 301 -20.14 7.41 -4.59
C ASP A 301 -21.35 6.87 -3.81
N PHE A 302 -21.41 7.07 -2.49
CA PHE A 302 -22.60 6.72 -1.72
C PHE A 302 -23.84 7.47 -2.20
N GLY A 303 -23.69 8.73 -2.63
CA GLY A 303 -24.78 9.50 -3.23
C GLY A 303 -25.24 8.95 -4.58
N ARG A 304 -24.35 8.27 -5.32
CA ARG A 304 -24.68 7.59 -6.58
C ARG A 304 -25.41 6.26 -6.36
N MET A 305 -25.22 5.63 -5.19
CA MET A 305 -25.87 4.36 -4.84
C MET A 305 -27.34 4.52 -4.40
N GLY A 306 -27.82 5.75 -4.20
CA GLY A 306 -29.23 6.04 -3.90
C GLY A 306 -29.43 7.31 -3.07
N PRO A 307 -30.69 7.71 -2.83
CA PRO A 307 -31.02 8.95 -2.11
C PRO A 307 -30.71 8.88 -0.61
N GLN A 308 -30.55 7.68 -0.04
CA GLN A 308 -30.22 7.47 1.37
C GLN A 308 -28.78 6.97 1.51
N MET A 309 -28.07 7.50 2.53
CA MET A 309 -26.73 7.03 2.89
C MET A 309 -26.76 5.53 3.22
N PRO A 310 -25.78 4.74 2.72
CA PRO A 310 -25.72 3.32 3.01
C PRO A 310 -25.40 3.08 4.47
N THR A 311 -26.03 2.07 5.07
CA THR A 311 -25.60 1.55 6.38
C THR A 311 -24.54 0.48 6.17
N LEU A 312 -23.35 0.70 6.72
CA LEU A 312 -22.19 -0.18 6.61
C LEU A 312 -21.95 -0.97 7.90
N ASP A 313 -21.37 -2.16 7.76
CA ASP A 313 -20.99 -3.03 8.88
C ASP A 313 -19.57 -2.77 9.43
N VAL A 314 -19.01 -1.60 9.12
CA VAL A 314 -17.66 -1.20 9.53
C VAL A 314 -17.56 -1.14 11.07
N LYS A 315 -16.67 -1.98 11.63
CA LYS A 315 -16.34 -2.03 13.05
C LYS A 315 -15.03 -1.33 13.37
N TYR A 316 -14.13 -1.25 12.38
CA TYR A 316 -12.85 -0.56 12.49
C TYR A 316 -12.66 0.38 11.30
N LEU A 317 -12.60 1.68 11.58
CA LEU A 317 -12.28 2.73 10.62
C LEU A 317 -10.88 3.28 10.95
N ASN A 318 -10.00 3.28 9.97
CA ASN A 318 -8.70 3.95 10.01
C ASN A 318 -8.68 5.08 8.98
N LEU A 319 -8.38 6.29 9.41
CA LEU A 319 -8.18 7.46 8.57
C LEU A 319 -6.73 7.91 8.73
N SER A 320 -5.99 7.95 7.62
CA SER A 320 -4.58 8.38 7.62
C SER A 320 -4.34 9.53 6.65
N GLY A 321 -3.20 10.21 6.80
CA GLY A 321 -2.73 11.23 5.86
C GLY A 321 -2.87 12.64 6.42
N VAL A 322 -2.71 13.63 5.55
CA VAL A 322 -2.83 15.04 5.94
C VAL A 322 -4.31 15.40 6.03
N TYR A 323 -4.74 15.88 7.19
CA TYR A 323 -6.11 16.37 7.37
C TYR A 323 -6.11 17.88 7.50
N ASN A 324 -6.77 18.52 6.54
CA ASN A 324 -7.06 19.94 6.61
C ASN A 324 -8.57 20.10 6.84
N PRO A 325 -9.04 20.43 8.06
CA PRO A 325 -10.44 20.60 8.36
C PRO A 325 -10.98 21.85 7.68
N ASP A 326 -11.33 21.73 6.41
CA ASP A 326 -12.28 22.62 5.76
C ASP A 326 -13.71 22.08 5.94
N SER A 327 -14.70 22.92 5.63
CA SER A 327 -16.11 22.56 5.79
C SER A 327 -16.54 21.36 4.94
N ASP A 328 -15.94 21.18 3.76
CA ASP A 328 -16.33 20.11 2.84
C ASP A 328 -15.83 18.77 3.36
N ILE A 329 -14.53 18.64 3.66
CA ILE A 329 -13.95 17.39 4.18
C ILE A 329 -14.59 16.99 5.51
N ASN A 330 -14.89 17.96 6.38
CA ASN A 330 -15.58 17.71 7.65
C ASN A 330 -16.96 17.11 7.40
N SER A 331 -17.71 17.65 6.44
CA SER A 331 -19.04 17.13 6.09
C SER A 331 -18.98 15.70 5.55
N LYS A 332 -17.99 15.39 4.70
CA LYS A 332 -17.78 14.05 4.15
C LYS A 332 -17.38 13.06 5.25
N PHE A 333 -16.49 13.46 6.16
CA PHE A 333 -16.10 12.66 7.31
C PHE A 333 -17.29 12.36 8.23
N ILE A 334 -18.12 13.36 8.56
CA ILE A 334 -19.34 13.17 9.35
C ILE A 334 -20.31 12.21 8.64
N ASN A 335 -20.48 12.34 7.32
CA ASN A 335 -21.34 11.44 6.54
C ASN A 335 -20.80 10.00 6.54
N LEU A 336 -19.49 9.81 6.40
CA LEU A 336 -18.86 8.49 6.50
C LEU A 336 -19.09 7.84 7.87
N LEU A 337 -18.92 8.61 8.96
CA LEU A 337 -19.22 8.14 10.30
C LEU A 337 -20.69 7.77 10.47
N ARG A 338 -21.62 8.59 9.96
CA ARG A 338 -23.07 8.28 9.99
C ARG A 338 -23.38 6.95 9.32
N SER A 339 -22.66 6.61 8.24
CA SER A 339 -22.79 5.33 7.54
C SER A 339 -22.22 4.14 8.33
N CYS A 340 -21.50 4.35 9.44
CA CYS A 340 -20.82 3.29 10.21
C CYS A 340 -21.39 3.12 11.64
N PRO A 341 -22.67 2.79 11.85
CA PRO A 341 -23.26 2.74 13.19
C PRO A 341 -22.67 1.66 14.11
N LYS A 342 -22.07 0.60 13.55
CA LYS A 342 -21.44 -0.50 14.32
C LYS A 342 -19.97 -0.23 14.69
N LEU A 343 -19.48 1.00 14.49
CA LEU A 343 -18.09 1.36 14.72
C LEU A 343 -17.67 1.12 16.17
N CYS A 344 -16.63 0.32 16.36
CA CYS A 344 -16.07 -0.05 17.67
C CYS A 344 -14.68 0.54 17.89
N LYS A 345 -13.93 0.75 16.80
CA LYS A 345 -12.60 1.31 16.81
C LYS A 345 -12.46 2.39 15.73
N LEU A 346 -11.99 3.56 16.11
CA LEU A 346 -11.65 4.67 15.22
C LEU A 346 -10.17 4.99 15.39
N GLU A 347 -9.43 5.01 14.30
CA GLU A 347 -8.03 5.39 14.24
C GLU A 347 -7.89 6.56 13.30
N ILE A 348 -7.27 7.64 13.78
CA ILE A 348 -7.10 8.89 13.06
C ILE A 348 -5.63 9.28 13.19
N SER A 349 -4.92 9.18 12.08
CA SER A 349 -3.50 9.48 11.98
C SER A 349 -3.31 10.69 11.07
N PHE A 350 -3.40 11.87 11.68
CA PHE A 350 -3.16 13.13 10.99
C PHE A 350 -1.67 13.49 11.00
N GLN A 351 -1.16 13.93 9.85
CA GLN A 351 0.12 14.62 9.73
C GLN A 351 -0.16 16.11 9.49
N PRO A 352 0.49 17.04 10.22
CA PRO A 352 0.38 18.46 9.90
C PRO A 352 1.09 18.72 8.57
N HIS A 353 0.42 19.43 7.67
CA HIS A 353 1.12 20.11 6.59
C HIS A 353 1.97 21.23 7.23
N GLY A 354 3.08 21.63 6.59
CA GLY A 354 3.98 22.71 7.06
C GLY A 354 3.34 24.09 7.32
N LEU A 355 2.01 24.19 7.37
CA LEU A 355 1.19 25.35 7.72
C LEU A 355 0.68 25.33 9.17
N GLY A 356 1.06 24.30 9.96
CA GLY A 356 0.64 24.16 11.35
C GLY A 356 -0.73 23.50 11.53
N TRP A 357 -1.06 23.15 12.78
CA TRP A 357 -2.36 22.57 13.10
C TRP A 357 -3.47 23.63 12.94
N PRO A 358 -4.67 23.23 12.53
CA PRO A 358 -5.80 24.13 12.40
C PRO A 358 -6.06 24.83 13.73
N SER A 359 -5.78 26.13 13.80
CA SER A 359 -6.25 27.00 14.88
C SER A 359 -7.78 26.87 14.96
N CYS A 360 -8.37 26.95 16.15
CA CYS A 360 -9.82 26.85 16.37
C CYS A 360 -10.58 27.83 15.46
N SER A 361 -10.96 27.38 14.27
CA SER A 361 -11.65 28.14 13.23
C SER A 361 -13.11 27.70 13.17
N GLY A 362 -13.94 28.43 12.40
CA GLY A 362 -15.33 28.05 12.16
C GLY A 362 -15.48 26.61 11.63
N SER A 363 -14.55 26.15 10.79
CA SER A 363 -14.56 24.79 10.25
C SER A 363 -14.41 23.72 11.33
N VAL A 364 -13.50 23.91 12.30
CA VAL A 364 -13.31 22.98 13.43
C VAL A 364 -14.55 22.94 14.34
N SER A 365 -15.21 24.07 14.52
CA SER A 365 -16.45 24.15 15.29
C SER A 365 -17.57 23.34 14.63
N ASN A 366 -17.72 23.45 13.30
CA ASN A 366 -18.69 22.67 12.53
C ASN A 366 -18.42 21.17 12.60
N LEU A 367 -17.14 20.76 12.62
CA LEU A 367 -16.75 19.37 12.80
C LEU A 367 -17.25 18.84 14.15
N PHE A 368 -16.92 19.52 15.25
CA PHE A 368 -17.33 19.07 16.58
C PHE A 368 -18.85 19.08 16.76
N GLU A 369 -19.55 20.10 16.25
CA GLU A 369 -21.01 20.12 16.29
C GLU A 369 -21.62 18.93 15.54
N GLY A 370 -21.09 18.61 14.35
CA GLY A 370 -21.52 17.46 13.56
C GLY A 370 -21.24 16.13 14.25
N LEU A 371 -20.06 15.97 14.87
CA LEU A 371 -19.70 14.78 15.64
C LEU A 371 -20.57 14.62 16.90
N HIS A 372 -20.90 15.71 17.60
CA HIS A 372 -21.80 15.67 18.74
C HIS A 372 -23.21 15.20 18.35
N LYS A 373 -23.70 15.56 17.15
CA LYS A 373 -24.97 15.03 16.62
C LYS A 373 -24.93 13.53 16.37
N LEU A 374 -23.76 12.95 16.10
CA LEU A 374 -23.57 11.50 15.93
C LEU A 374 -23.41 10.75 17.27
N HIS A 375 -23.48 11.45 18.41
CA HIS A 375 -23.22 10.85 19.72
C HIS A 375 -24.10 9.62 20.01
N HIS A 376 -25.39 9.67 19.64
CA HIS A 376 -26.33 8.57 19.82
C HIS A 376 -26.04 7.36 18.92
N ILE A 377 -25.39 7.58 17.77
CA ILE A 377 -25.10 6.54 16.78
C ILE A 377 -23.89 5.72 17.22
N HIS A 378 -22.82 6.36 17.69
CA HIS A 378 -21.56 5.71 18.03
C HIS A 378 -21.44 5.27 19.50
N ASN A 379 -22.54 4.77 20.08
CA ASN A 379 -22.53 4.21 21.44
C ASN A 379 -21.63 2.97 21.59
N SER A 380 -21.32 2.29 20.49
CA SER A 380 -20.43 1.12 20.44
C SER A 380 -18.94 1.47 20.37
N LEU A 381 -18.56 2.74 20.18
CA LEU A 381 -17.17 3.11 20.01
C LEU A 381 -16.40 2.92 21.33
N GLN A 382 -15.50 1.93 21.35
CA GLN A 382 -14.75 1.57 22.57
C GLN A 382 -13.31 2.06 22.54
N THR A 383 -12.72 2.15 21.34
CA THR A 383 -11.31 2.48 21.16
C THR A 383 -11.16 3.64 20.19
N LEU A 384 -10.55 4.72 20.67
CA LEU A 384 -10.10 5.82 19.84
C LEU A 384 -8.57 5.80 19.80
N LYS A 385 -7.99 5.87 18.61
CA LYS A 385 -6.56 6.02 18.43
C LYS A 385 -6.30 7.29 17.64
N LEU A 386 -5.42 8.12 18.16
CA LEU A 386 -5.05 9.40 17.57
C LEU A 386 -3.54 9.43 17.42
N SER A 387 -3.06 10.05 16.36
CA SER A 387 -1.64 10.38 16.24
C SER A 387 -1.40 11.84 16.65
N LEU A 388 -0.28 12.08 17.32
CA LEU A 388 0.21 13.37 17.77
C LEU A 388 1.58 13.62 17.14
N CYS A 389 1.71 14.71 16.40
CA CYS A 389 2.95 15.10 15.73
C CYS A 389 3.76 16.10 16.56
N SER A 390 3.11 17.00 17.29
CA SER A 390 3.78 18.01 18.11
C SER A 390 3.14 18.15 19.51
N VAL A 391 3.79 18.91 20.40
CA VAL A 391 3.23 19.31 21.71
C VAL A 391 2.53 20.67 21.63
N SER A 392 2.10 21.09 20.43
CA SER A 392 1.47 22.40 20.25
C SER A 392 0.12 22.46 20.96
N LYS A 393 -0.21 23.63 21.53
CA LYS A 393 -1.44 23.83 22.28
C LYS A 393 -2.69 23.62 21.41
N SER A 394 -2.67 24.07 20.16
CA SER A 394 -3.77 23.89 19.22
C SER A 394 -4.05 22.43 18.89
N GLU A 395 -2.99 21.63 18.68
CA GLU A 395 -3.11 20.18 18.43
C GLU A 395 -3.68 19.44 19.64
N VAL A 396 -3.16 19.72 20.84
CA VAL A 396 -3.67 19.10 22.08
C VAL A 396 -5.13 19.50 22.34
N GLN A 397 -5.50 20.76 22.07
CA GLN A 397 -6.89 21.22 22.16
C GLN A 397 -7.80 20.53 21.15
N PHE A 398 -7.37 20.39 19.90
CA PHE A 398 -8.14 19.69 18.87
C PHE A 398 -8.37 18.22 19.24
N ILE A 399 -7.31 17.51 19.64
CA ILE A 399 -7.39 16.11 20.09
C ILE A 399 -8.31 15.98 21.29
N THR A 400 -8.23 16.90 22.25
CA THR A 400 -9.11 16.89 23.43
C THR A 400 -10.57 17.12 23.01
N GLY A 401 -10.85 18.07 22.12
CA GLY A 401 -12.19 18.30 21.59
C GLY A 401 -12.76 17.07 20.87
N LEU A 402 -11.92 16.41 20.06
CA LEU A 402 -12.27 15.18 19.36
C LEU A 402 -12.58 14.03 20.34
N ILE A 403 -11.76 13.86 21.39
CA ILE A 403 -12.04 12.90 22.47
C ILE A 403 -13.37 13.22 23.16
N GLY A 404 -13.66 14.51 23.40
CA GLY A 404 -14.91 14.99 23.99
C GLY A 404 -16.17 14.62 23.19
N CYS A 405 -16.05 14.42 21.87
CA CYS A 405 -17.15 13.97 21.01
C CYS A 405 -17.54 12.50 21.25
N PHE A 406 -16.65 11.71 21.88
CA PHE A 406 -16.83 10.26 22.09
C PHE A 406 -16.72 9.86 23.57
N PRO A 407 -17.61 10.34 24.46
CA PRO A 407 -17.49 10.17 25.91
C PRO A 407 -17.66 8.72 26.40
N LYS A 408 -18.16 7.80 25.56
CA LYS A 408 -18.30 6.36 25.89
C LYS A 408 -17.06 5.52 25.55
N CYS A 409 -16.03 6.13 24.96
CA CYS A 409 -14.78 5.45 24.67
C CYS A 409 -14.11 4.94 25.95
N LYS A 410 -13.70 3.67 25.95
CA LYS A 410 -13.03 3.02 27.10
C LYS A 410 -11.51 3.15 27.04
N LYS A 411 -10.95 3.21 25.82
CA LYS A 411 -9.51 3.25 25.58
C LYS A 411 -9.20 4.35 24.57
N VAL A 412 -8.32 5.26 24.95
CA VAL A 412 -7.76 6.28 24.05
C VAL A 412 -6.27 6.04 23.94
N PHE A 413 -5.77 5.80 22.73
CA PHE A 413 -4.35 5.69 22.46
C PHE A 413 -3.90 6.93 21.71
N ILE A 414 -2.80 7.52 22.15
CA ILE A 414 -2.18 8.67 21.51
C ILE A 414 -0.77 8.24 21.13
N PHE A 415 -0.52 8.16 19.83
CA PHE A 415 0.76 7.76 19.25
C PHE A 415 1.56 9.00 18.88
N CYS A 416 2.76 9.13 19.44
CA CYS A 416 3.60 10.29 19.19
C CYS A 416 4.56 9.99 18.04
N TRP A 417 4.47 10.75 16.94
CA TRP A 417 5.38 10.59 15.79
C TRP A 417 6.83 10.95 16.16
N LEU A 418 7.00 11.98 16.99
CA LEU A 418 8.31 12.39 17.51
C LEU A 418 8.59 11.73 18.85
N ARG A 419 9.88 11.49 19.13
CA ARG A 419 10.35 11.06 20.45
C ARG A 419 10.18 12.22 21.45
N PHE A 420 9.05 12.24 22.14
CA PHE A 420 8.87 13.15 23.27
C PHE A 420 9.53 12.63 24.55
N THR A 421 10.09 13.56 25.31
CA THR A 421 10.62 13.34 26.65
C THR A 421 9.52 12.92 27.62
N SER A 422 9.88 12.27 28.73
CA SER A 422 8.94 11.90 29.79
C SER A 422 8.17 13.11 30.36
N LYS A 423 8.81 14.29 30.40
CA LYS A 423 8.20 15.55 30.88
C LYS A 423 7.13 16.06 29.92
N GLU A 424 7.37 16.01 28.61
CA GLU A 424 6.40 16.39 27.59
C GLU A 424 5.20 15.44 27.57
N LYS A 425 5.43 14.12 27.64
CA LYS A 425 4.36 13.11 27.77
C LYS A 425 3.51 13.36 29.01
N ALA A 426 4.12 13.72 30.14
CA ALA A 426 3.40 14.07 31.37
C ALA A 426 2.56 15.36 31.22
N LYS A 427 3.08 16.38 30.53
CA LYS A 427 2.37 17.64 30.24
C LYS A 427 1.14 17.39 29.37
N ILE A 428 1.29 16.67 28.25
CA ILE A 428 0.19 16.28 27.36
C ILE A 428 -0.88 15.51 28.15
N ARG A 429 -0.44 14.52 28.95
CA ARG A 429 -1.36 13.72 29.77
C ARG A 429 -2.17 14.60 30.71
N LYS A 430 -1.53 15.55 31.40
CA LYS A 430 -2.18 16.47 32.33
C LYS A 430 -3.20 17.35 31.61
N GLU A 431 -2.84 17.90 30.45
CA GLU A 431 -3.69 18.81 29.67
C GLU A 431 -4.93 18.11 29.09
N ILE A 432 -4.76 16.89 28.60
CA ILE A 432 -5.88 16.07 28.10
C ILE A 432 -6.82 15.72 29.26
N LEU A 433 -6.28 15.28 30.41
CA LEU A 433 -7.07 14.94 31.59
C LEU A 433 -7.78 16.15 32.21
N SER A 434 -7.19 17.35 32.16
CA SER A 434 -7.82 18.57 32.70
C SER A 434 -8.95 19.10 31.84
N SER A 435 -8.95 18.79 30.54
CA SER A 435 -9.78 19.48 29.54
C SER A 435 -11.04 18.72 29.15
N SER A 436 -11.28 17.50 29.66
CA SER A 436 -12.52 16.77 29.35
C SER A 436 -13.01 15.91 30.53
N ARG A 437 -14.18 16.25 31.07
CA ARG A 437 -14.90 15.45 32.08
C ARG A 437 -15.29 14.07 31.57
N ALA A 438 -15.40 13.91 30.25
CA ALA A 438 -15.70 12.65 29.56
C ALA A 438 -14.56 11.61 29.65
N LEU A 439 -13.36 12.02 30.05
CA LEU A 439 -12.21 11.13 30.23
C LEU A 439 -12.19 10.39 31.57
N SER A 440 -13.12 10.68 32.49
CA SER A 440 -13.14 10.06 33.83
C SER A 440 -13.22 8.52 33.78
N THR A 441 -13.72 7.94 32.67
CA THR A 441 -13.84 6.49 32.48
C THR A 441 -12.87 5.89 31.46
N ALA A 442 -12.13 6.71 30.70
CA ALA A 442 -11.30 6.25 29.59
C ALA A 442 -9.83 6.07 30.02
N LYS A 443 -9.23 4.91 29.69
CA LYS A 443 -7.78 4.70 29.89
C LYS A 443 -7.01 5.34 28.75
N ILE A 444 -6.16 6.32 29.07
CA ILE A 444 -5.27 7.00 28.12
C ILE A 444 -3.91 6.31 28.09
N TYR A 445 -3.47 5.91 26.90
CA TYR A 445 -2.16 5.33 26.64
C TYR A 445 -1.37 6.26 25.72
N LEU A 446 -0.27 6.82 26.22
CA LEU A 446 0.70 7.57 25.42
C LEU A 446 1.80 6.61 25.00
N LYS A 447 1.94 6.36 23.70
CA LYS A 447 3.00 5.51 23.14
C LYS A 447 4.01 6.38 22.41
#